data_AF-A0A815KFD0-F1
#
_entry.id   AF-A0A815KFD0-F1
#
_cell.length_a   1.000
_cell.length_b   1.000
_cell.length_c   1.000
_cell.angle_alpha   90.00
_cell.angle_beta   90.00
_cell.angle_gamma   90.00
#
_symmetry.space_group_name_H-M   'P 1'
#
loop_
_entity.id
_entity.type
_entity.pdbx_description
1 polymer ?
#
loop_
_entity_poly.entity_id
_entity_poly.type
_entity_poly.pdbx_seq_one_letter_code
_entity_poly.pdbx_strand_id
1 'polypeptide(L)'
;MTQCKMINWRYSINKIICYAKISTVAENSSTISKSESIIKSSFYPTTNIRRKWWKESIAYQIYPRSFQDSNGDGIGDIRGIIQRLDHIKNLGVDLIWICPVFKSANDDNGYDISDYQNIMDVFGTMEDVDELIK
;
A
#
# COMPACT_ATOMS: atom_id res chain seq x y z
N MET A 1 30.88 4.74 -11.09
CA MET A 1 29.96 3.61 -11.39
C MET A 1 29.54 3.02 -10.04
N THR A 2 28.29 2.65 -9.78
CA THR A 2 27.14 2.50 -10.68
C THR A 2 25.93 3.28 -10.16
N GLN A 3 25.14 3.90 -11.04
CA GLN A 3 23.87 4.53 -10.63
C GLN A 3 22.84 3.45 -10.29
N CYS A 4 22.32 3.45 -9.06
CA CYS A 4 21.13 2.68 -8.74
C CYS A 4 19.92 3.33 -9.41
N LYS A 5 19.44 2.74 -10.52
CA LYS A 5 18.19 3.15 -11.17
C LYS A 5 17.01 2.66 -10.33
N MET A 6 16.59 3.47 -9.35
CA MET A 6 15.33 3.23 -8.65
C MET A 6 14.19 3.19 -9.67
N ILE A 7 13.46 2.07 -9.70
CA ILE A 7 12.39 1.83 -10.67
C ILE A 7 11.17 2.68 -10.26
N ASN A 8 10.70 3.54 -11.17
CA ASN A 8 9.52 4.38 -10.95
C ASN A 8 8.23 3.56 -11.11
N TRP A 9 7.81 2.89 -10.04
CA TRP A 9 6.54 2.16 -10.01
C TRP A 9 5.34 3.11 -9.86
N ARG A 10 4.56 3.26 -10.93
CA ARG A 10 3.28 3.99 -10.93
C ARG A 10 2.29 3.41 -11.95
N TYR A 11 1.79 2.21 -11.66
CA TYR A 11 0.62 1.62 -12.33
C TYR A 11 -0.52 1.39 -11.33
N SER A 12 -1.70 1.01 -11.83
CA SER A 12 -2.98 1.46 -11.24
C SER A 12 -4.05 0.37 -11.15
N ILE A 13 -4.00 -0.40 -10.07
CA ILE A 13 -5.18 -0.79 -9.28
C ILE A 13 -5.10 -0.15 -7.88
N ASN A 14 -6.08 -0.40 -7.01
CA ASN A 14 -6.29 0.32 -5.75
C ASN A 14 -5.25 0.02 -4.64
N LYS A 15 -4.02 0.51 -4.84
CA LYS A 15 -3.01 0.89 -3.85
C LYS A 15 -2.75 -0.09 -2.70
N ILE A 16 -2.26 -1.28 -3.04
CA ILE A 16 -1.34 -2.01 -2.15
C ILE A 16 -0.02 -1.21 -2.09
N ILE A 17 0.54 -0.95 -0.89
CA ILE A 17 1.80 -0.21 -0.73
C ILE A 17 2.70 -0.82 0.35
N CYS A 18 3.91 -1.23 -0.05
CA CYS A 18 5.08 -1.29 0.83
C CYS A 18 5.85 0.04 0.74
N TYR A 19 6.38 0.54 1.86
CA TYR A 19 6.74 1.96 2.01
C TYR A 19 8.20 2.33 1.66
N ALA A 20 8.36 3.37 0.81
CA ALA A 20 9.42 4.37 0.90
C ALA A 20 8.94 5.69 0.25
N LYS A 21 9.37 6.87 0.73
CA LYS A 21 8.89 8.16 0.18
C LYS A 21 9.87 9.34 0.29
N ILE A 22 10.08 10.04 -0.83
CA ILE A 22 10.62 11.41 -0.95
C ILE A 22 9.66 12.24 -1.88
N SER A 23 9.74 13.58 -1.96
CA SER A 23 8.69 14.51 -2.51
C SER A 23 9.31 15.61 -3.42
N THR A 24 8.60 16.47 -4.19
CA THR A 24 7.20 16.96 -4.20
C THR A 24 6.36 16.57 -5.45
N VAL A 25 5.74 17.35 -6.38
CA VAL A 25 5.66 18.79 -6.77
C VAL A 25 4.24 19.09 -7.36
N ALA A 26 3.63 20.25 -7.06
CA ALA A 26 2.48 20.95 -7.75
C ALA A 26 1.14 20.16 -8.02
N GLU A 27 0.01 20.69 -8.51
CA GLU A 27 -0.41 22.01 -9.08
C GLU A 27 -1.74 22.57 -8.44
N ASN A 28 -2.39 23.57 -9.08
CA ASN A 28 -3.46 24.45 -8.55
C ASN A 28 -4.88 24.12 -9.05
N SER A 29 -5.92 24.72 -8.43
CA SER A 29 -7.17 25.15 -9.10
C SER A 29 -7.99 26.15 -8.26
N SER A 30 -8.74 27.03 -8.93
CA SER A 30 -9.70 28.02 -8.37
C SER A 30 -11.14 27.45 -8.40
N THR A 31 -12.25 28.10 -8.02
CA THR A 31 -12.59 29.53 -7.80
C THR A 31 -13.83 29.63 -6.90
N ILE A 32 -13.95 30.61 -5.99
CA ILE A 32 -15.18 30.89 -5.20
C ILE A 32 -15.45 32.42 -5.16
N SER A 33 -16.72 32.81 -5.04
CA SER A 33 -17.26 34.17 -5.19
C SER A 33 -16.97 35.13 -4.01
N LYS A 34 -17.11 36.44 -4.26
CA LYS A 34 -16.43 37.53 -3.54
C LYS A 34 -17.17 38.20 -2.36
N SER A 35 -18.45 37.91 -2.13
CA SER A 35 -19.32 38.77 -1.30
C SER A 35 -19.35 38.45 0.20
N GLU A 36 -19.41 37.17 0.59
CA GLU A 36 -19.64 36.78 2.00
C GLU A 36 -18.37 36.62 2.85
N SER A 37 -17.19 36.66 2.22
CA SER A 37 -15.91 36.30 2.85
C SER A 37 -15.34 37.38 3.77
N ILE A 38 -15.62 38.66 3.50
CA ILE A 38 -14.89 39.81 4.08
C ILE A 38 -14.99 39.85 5.62
N ILE A 39 -16.16 39.60 6.20
CA ILE A 39 -16.38 39.72 7.66
C ILE A 39 -15.91 38.47 8.44
N LYS A 40 -15.76 37.30 7.79
CA LYS A 40 -15.25 36.07 8.43
C LYS A 40 -13.73 35.88 8.29
N SER A 41 -13.06 36.63 7.42
CA SER A 41 -11.65 36.41 7.04
C SER A 41 -10.61 36.96 8.04
N SER A 42 -10.99 37.77 9.03
CA SER A 42 -10.04 38.53 9.86
C SER A 42 -9.56 37.82 11.12
N PHE A 43 -10.24 36.76 11.59
CA PHE A 43 -9.99 36.19 12.92
C PHE A 43 -9.65 34.68 12.94
N TYR A 44 -10.02 33.93 11.89
CA TYR A 44 -9.71 32.51 11.80
C TYR A 44 -8.56 32.25 10.82
N PRO A 45 -7.44 31.64 11.26
CA PRO A 45 -6.39 31.23 10.33
C PRO A 45 -6.94 30.15 9.40
N THR A 46 -6.98 30.45 8.10
CA THR A 46 -7.46 29.53 7.07
C THR A 46 -6.44 28.42 6.82
N THR A 47 -6.41 27.45 7.74
CA THR A 47 -5.59 26.25 7.63
C THR A 47 -5.98 25.48 6.37
N ASN A 48 -5.18 25.63 5.32
CA ASN A 48 -5.35 24.88 4.07
C ASN A 48 -4.95 23.42 4.31
N ILE A 49 -5.88 22.64 4.88
CA ILE A 49 -5.74 21.21 5.11
C ILE A 49 -5.77 20.52 3.74
N ARG A 50 -4.59 20.44 3.11
CA ARG A 50 -4.38 19.56 1.96
C ARG A 50 -4.66 18.13 2.38
N ARG A 51 -5.86 17.64 2.04
CA ARG A 51 -6.28 16.25 2.18
C ARG A 51 -5.22 15.34 1.54
N LYS A 52 -5.00 14.19 2.16
CA LYS A 52 -4.04 13.17 1.71
C LYS A 52 -4.79 11.87 1.79
N TRP A 53 -4.94 11.16 0.68
CA TRP A 53 -5.79 9.96 0.58
C TRP A 53 -5.58 9.00 1.77
N TRP A 54 -4.33 8.68 2.11
CA TRP A 54 -3.96 7.80 3.24
C TRP A 54 -4.39 8.28 4.65
N LYS A 55 -4.85 9.53 4.83
CA LYS A 55 -5.46 10.01 6.08
C LYS A 55 -6.95 9.68 6.20
N GLU A 56 -7.58 9.37 5.07
CA GLU A 56 -9.02 9.20 4.91
C GLU A 56 -9.36 7.76 4.44
N SER A 57 -8.33 6.92 4.25
CA SER A 57 -8.41 5.54 3.76
C SER A 57 -8.55 4.50 4.88
N ILE A 58 -9.37 3.47 4.64
CA ILE A 58 -9.47 2.26 5.45
C ILE A 58 -8.36 1.28 5.05
N ALA A 59 -7.52 0.88 6.01
CA ALA A 59 -6.45 -0.09 5.81
C ALA A 59 -6.84 -1.47 6.37
N TYR A 60 -6.54 -2.53 5.63
CA TYR A 60 -6.70 -3.92 6.07
C TYR A 60 -5.32 -4.60 6.16
N GLN A 61 -4.97 -5.13 7.33
CA GLN A 61 -3.70 -5.80 7.55
C GLN A 61 -3.85 -7.31 7.33
N ILE A 62 -2.97 -7.90 6.51
CA ILE A 62 -2.91 -9.33 6.21
C ILE A 62 -1.62 -9.91 6.81
N TYR A 63 -1.76 -10.99 7.58
CA TYR A 63 -0.65 -11.86 7.96
C TYR A 63 -0.67 -13.11 7.08
N PRO A 64 0.18 -13.22 6.04
CA PRO A 64 0.04 -14.21 4.97
C PRO A 64 -0.11 -15.64 5.49
N ARG A 65 0.83 -16.06 6.34
CA ARG A 65 0.96 -17.41 6.92
C ARG A 65 -0.32 -17.96 7.57
N SER A 66 -1.29 -17.12 7.93
CA SER A 66 -2.55 -17.55 8.56
C SER A 66 -3.80 -16.95 7.90
N PHE A 67 -3.70 -16.43 6.68
CA PHE A 67 -4.82 -15.79 6.00
C PHE A 67 -5.61 -16.76 5.08
N GLN A 68 -4.95 -17.34 4.08
CA GLN A 68 -5.55 -18.30 3.16
C GLN A 68 -4.45 -19.14 2.51
N ASP A 69 -4.47 -20.45 2.75
CA ASP A 69 -3.71 -21.46 2.00
C ASP A 69 -4.40 -21.71 0.64
N SER A 70 -3.64 -21.77 -0.46
CA SER A 70 -4.15 -22.10 -1.79
C SER A 70 -3.69 -23.45 -2.34
N ASN A 71 -2.70 -24.09 -1.70
CA ASN A 71 -1.97 -25.24 -2.25
C ASN A 71 -2.18 -26.54 -1.43
N GLY A 72 -2.52 -26.43 -0.14
CA GLY A 72 -2.81 -27.54 0.77
C GLY A 72 -1.68 -27.89 1.76
N ASP A 73 -0.61 -27.10 1.85
CA ASP A 73 0.50 -27.32 2.80
C ASP A 73 0.22 -26.82 4.24
N GLY A 74 -0.88 -26.08 4.45
CA GLY A 74 -1.29 -25.52 5.74
C GLY A 74 -0.71 -24.14 6.07
N ILE A 75 0.05 -23.52 5.16
CA ILE A 75 0.58 -22.16 5.26
C ILE A 75 -0.21 -21.24 4.31
N GLY A 76 -0.63 -20.07 4.81
CA GLY A 76 -1.28 -19.09 3.95
C GLY A 76 -0.29 -18.35 3.04
N ASP A 77 -0.66 -18.16 1.78
CA ASP A 77 0.22 -17.78 0.67
C ASP A 77 -0.31 -16.59 -0.18
N ILE A 78 0.47 -16.11 -1.14
CA ILE A 78 0.13 -14.96 -2.00
C ILE A 78 -1.04 -15.27 -2.95
N ARG A 79 -1.14 -16.50 -3.47
CA ARG A 79 -2.24 -16.94 -4.34
C ARG A 79 -3.56 -16.99 -3.55
N GLY A 80 -3.51 -17.39 -2.28
CA GLY A 80 -4.64 -17.33 -1.36
C GLY A 80 -5.07 -15.89 -1.03
N ILE A 81 -4.13 -14.93 -0.97
CA ILE A 81 -4.45 -13.50 -0.88
C ILE A 81 -5.19 -13.04 -2.15
N ILE A 82 -4.67 -13.37 -3.34
CA ILE A 82 -5.30 -13.01 -4.64
C ILE A 82 -6.75 -13.52 -4.72
N GLN A 83 -7.00 -14.78 -4.33
CA GLN A 83 -8.34 -15.38 -4.30
C GLN A 83 -9.35 -14.66 -3.39
N ARG A 84 -8.90 -13.81 -2.45
CA ARG A 84 -9.75 -13.07 -1.50
C ARG A 84 -9.84 -11.57 -1.79
N LEU A 85 -9.19 -11.06 -2.83
CA LEU A 85 -9.19 -9.62 -3.14
C LEU A 85 -10.60 -9.04 -3.34
N ASP A 86 -11.50 -9.75 -4.04
CA ASP A 86 -12.89 -9.28 -4.20
C ASP A 86 -13.67 -9.26 -2.87
N HIS A 87 -13.34 -10.13 -1.91
CA HIS A 87 -13.94 -10.07 -0.57
C HIS A 87 -13.45 -8.84 0.21
N ILE A 88 -12.15 -8.55 0.18
CA ILE A 88 -11.53 -7.38 0.83
C ILE A 88 -12.06 -6.07 0.21
N LYS A 89 -12.22 -6.03 -1.11
CA LYS A 89 -12.82 -4.93 -1.87
C LYS A 89 -14.30 -4.71 -1.51
N ASN A 90 -15.08 -5.79 -1.37
CA ASN A 90 -16.48 -5.72 -0.94
C ASN A 90 -16.64 -5.27 0.54
N LEU A 91 -15.60 -5.37 1.36
CA LEU A 91 -15.56 -4.81 2.72
C LEU A 91 -15.39 -3.27 2.74
N GLY A 92 -15.06 -2.65 1.60
CA GLY A 92 -14.85 -1.20 1.51
C GLY A 92 -13.45 -0.73 1.92
N VAL A 93 -12.43 -1.58 1.72
CA VAL A 93 -11.03 -1.30 2.04
C VAL A 93 -10.35 -0.50 0.92
N ASP A 94 -9.60 0.55 1.27
CA ASP A 94 -8.84 1.40 0.34
C ASP A 94 -7.39 0.96 0.13
N LEU A 95 -6.80 0.27 1.12
CA LEU A 95 -5.40 -0.13 1.15
C LEU A 95 -5.22 -1.46 1.88
N ILE A 96 -4.42 -2.35 1.30
CA ILE A 96 -3.95 -3.58 1.95
C ILE A 96 -2.52 -3.38 2.43
N TRP A 97 -2.26 -3.71 3.70
CA TRP A 97 -0.91 -3.82 4.27
C TRP A 97 -0.62 -5.29 4.54
N ILE A 98 0.43 -5.82 3.95
CA ILE A 98 0.82 -7.23 4.08
C ILE A 98 2.07 -7.31 4.97
N CYS A 99 2.06 -8.23 5.94
CA CYS A 99 3.25 -8.56 6.74
C CYS A 99 4.35 -9.22 5.87
N PRO A 100 5.59 -9.34 6.35
CA PRO A 100 6.71 -9.78 5.50
C PRO A 100 6.50 -11.11 4.78
N VAL A 101 6.83 -11.11 3.48
CA VAL A 101 6.83 -12.30 2.59
C VAL A 101 8.21 -12.58 1.98
N PHE A 102 9.22 -11.78 2.34
CA PHE A 102 10.57 -11.83 1.77
C PHE A 102 11.38 -13.02 2.32
N LYS A 103 12.47 -13.40 1.63
CA LYS A 103 13.37 -14.45 2.15
C LYS A 103 13.97 -14.02 3.49
N SER A 104 13.95 -14.96 4.43
CA SER A 104 14.23 -14.79 5.86
C SER A 104 14.58 -16.19 6.42
N ALA A 105 15.25 -16.27 7.58
CA ALA A 105 15.46 -17.54 8.27
C ALA A 105 14.18 -18.05 8.97
N ASN A 106 13.19 -17.16 9.12
CA ASN A 106 11.94 -17.28 9.87
C ASN A 106 12.16 -17.42 11.39
N ASP A 107 13.26 -16.88 11.92
CA ASP A 107 13.52 -16.79 13.37
C ASP A 107 12.53 -15.83 14.07
N ASP A 108 12.06 -14.79 13.37
CA ASP A 108 11.00 -13.87 13.77
C ASP A 108 9.89 -13.82 12.69
N ASN A 109 9.47 -15.00 12.24
CA ASN A 109 8.34 -15.20 11.32
C ASN A 109 8.36 -14.36 10.02
N GLY A 110 9.55 -14.00 9.52
CA GLY A 110 9.70 -13.21 8.29
C GLY A 110 10.15 -11.77 8.51
N TYR A 111 10.18 -11.27 9.76
CA TYR A 111 10.75 -9.94 10.06
C TYR A 111 12.29 -9.95 10.02
N ASP A 112 12.91 -11.12 10.20
CA ASP A 112 14.34 -11.40 10.03
C ASP A 112 14.74 -11.56 8.54
N ILE A 113 14.48 -10.52 7.73
CA ILE A 113 14.67 -10.55 6.27
C ILE A 113 16.17 -10.70 5.90
N SER A 114 16.48 -11.76 5.16
CA SER A 114 17.80 -12.06 4.61
C SER A 114 17.99 -11.56 3.17
N ASP A 115 16.92 -11.49 2.37
CA ASP A 115 16.93 -10.87 1.04
C ASP A 115 15.61 -10.14 0.74
N TYR A 116 15.71 -8.82 0.56
CA TYR A 116 14.59 -7.91 0.29
C TYR A 116 14.13 -7.91 -1.18
N GLN A 117 14.83 -8.63 -2.07
CA GLN A 117 14.51 -8.71 -3.51
C GLN A 117 13.89 -10.06 -3.92
N ASN A 118 13.79 -11.02 -3.00
CA ASN A 118 13.21 -12.35 -3.25
C ASN A 118 12.12 -12.68 -2.23
N ILE A 119 11.09 -13.40 -2.68
CA ILE A 119 10.00 -13.93 -1.84
C ILE A 119 10.42 -15.26 -1.22
N MET A 120 9.95 -15.55 -0.01
CA MET A 120 10.14 -16.83 0.65
C MET A 120 9.35 -17.91 -0.10
N ASP A 121 10.01 -19.02 -0.44
CA ASP A 121 9.48 -20.03 -1.38
C ASP A 121 8.15 -20.68 -0.90
N VAL A 122 7.81 -20.54 0.39
CA VAL A 122 6.55 -20.99 1.01
C VAL A 122 5.35 -20.05 0.79
N PHE A 123 5.57 -18.84 0.27
CA PHE A 123 4.51 -17.85 0.03
C PHE A 123 4.17 -17.68 -1.46
N GLY A 124 4.99 -18.17 -2.37
CA GLY A 124 4.87 -18.00 -3.81
C GLY A 124 6.13 -17.42 -4.46
N THR A 125 6.01 -16.92 -5.69
CA THR A 125 7.11 -16.37 -6.47
C THR A 125 7.03 -14.85 -6.63
N MET A 126 8.01 -14.25 -7.31
CA MET A 126 7.95 -12.82 -7.69
C MET A 126 6.79 -12.54 -8.66
N GLU A 127 6.49 -13.48 -9.55
CA GLU A 127 5.39 -13.38 -10.51
C GLU A 127 4.01 -13.35 -9.82
N ASP A 128 3.87 -14.03 -8.67
CA ASP A 128 2.66 -13.99 -7.84
C ASP A 128 2.47 -12.62 -7.18
N VAL A 129 3.56 -11.98 -6.72
CA VAL A 129 3.53 -10.59 -6.22
C VAL A 129 3.21 -9.61 -7.35
N ASP A 130 3.81 -9.80 -8.52
CA ASP A 130 3.48 -9.02 -9.71
C ASP A 130 2.03 -9.24 -10.15
N GLU A 131 1.38 -10.37 -9.86
CA GLU A 131 -0.05 -10.59 -10.12
C GLU A 131 -0.94 -9.90 -9.08
N LEU A 132 -0.57 -9.97 -7.79
CA LEU A 132 -1.25 -9.29 -6.69
C LEU A 132 -1.27 -7.75 -6.84
N ILE A 133 -0.34 -7.17 -7.62
CA ILE A 133 -0.18 -5.71 -7.82
C ILE A 133 -0.86 -5.20 -9.11
N LYS A 134 -1.41 -6.08 -9.98
CA LYS A 134 -1.93 -5.75 -11.33
C LYS A 134 -3.39 -5.29 -11.40
#